data_AF-A0A0J9T1X8-F1
#
_entry.id   AF-A0A0J9T1X8-F1
#
_cell.length_a   1.000
_cell.length_b   1.000
_cell.length_c   1.000
_cell.angle_alpha   90.00
_cell.angle_beta   90.00
_cell.angle_gamma   90.00
#
_symmetry.space_group_name_H-M   'P 1'
#
loop_
_entity.id
_entity.type
_entity.pdbx_description
1 polymer ?
#
loop_
_entity_poly.entity_id
_entity_poly.type
_entity_poly.pdbx_seq_one_letter_code
_entity_poly.pdbx_strand_id
1 'polypeptide(L)'
;MSNFSCDDKPTGDMYIFYENIHKYLKYDNFCINGKNCDQYGDKCEFKGLTYDGKEEVQTNICKRFKYLIYNILNEAPENNSSIEKTDGEYLNYWLNREIHKNNANICPKDLLQHMITRDTKNTSLRQSKNYMYYIEENEVNNMYNLFYIYKSYNDFKKIMDSEYPPEETAMKYIDNCVKKYKELKAKYSEKNTHLSNALNTFKTKYEQTELYKAKLLEWKIEKLPSLDDTEDIQEKNQADHIFQHIFNLYQVVIIQLH
;
A
#
# COMPACT_ATOMS: atom_id res chain seq x y z
N MET A 1 2.60 4.19 29.43
CA MET A 1 2.60 4.08 27.95
C MET A 1 3.09 5.41 27.43
N SER A 2 4.31 5.47 26.89
CA SER A 2 4.83 6.68 26.25
C SER A 2 3.96 6.95 25.02
N ASN A 3 3.35 8.13 24.95
CA ASN A 3 2.66 8.59 23.74
C ASN A 3 3.70 8.70 22.62
N PHE A 4 3.74 7.68 21.78
CA PHE A 4 4.53 7.63 20.57
C PHE A 4 3.88 8.57 19.55
N SER A 5 4.42 9.79 19.38
CA SER A 5 3.89 10.78 18.43
C SER A 5 4.92 11.02 17.35
N CYS A 6 4.54 10.75 16.10
CA CYS A 6 5.30 11.14 14.92
C CYS A 6 4.68 12.43 14.36
N ASP A 7 5.35 13.56 14.49
CA ASP A 7 4.75 14.87 14.20
C ASP A 7 4.85 15.30 12.71
N ASP A 8 5.46 14.47 11.88
CA ASP A 8 5.75 14.79 10.48
C ASP A 8 4.58 14.51 9.55
N LYS A 9 4.18 15.54 8.82
CA LYS A 9 3.08 15.48 7.86
C LYS A 9 3.58 15.33 6.41
N PRO A 10 2.79 14.69 5.53
CA PRO A 10 3.07 14.69 4.10
C PRO A 10 3.08 16.13 3.55
N THR A 11 3.96 16.38 2.58
CA THR A 11 4.08 17.67 1.88
C THR A 11 3.44 17.66 0.50
N GLY A 12 2.89 16.53 0.06
CA GLY A 12 2.25 16.39 -1.25
C GLY A 12 1.51 15.05 -1.40
N ASP A 13 1.25 14.69 -2.66
CA ASP A 13 0.52 13.48 -3.01
C ASP A 13 1.30 12.20 -2.67
N MET A 14 0.86 11.49 -1.63
CA MET A 14 1.44 10.23 -1.16
C MET A 14 1.17 9.06 -2.11
N TYR A 15 0.19 9.19 -3.01
CA TYR A 15 -0.20 8.16 -3.99
C TYR A 15 0.50 8.31 -5.34
N ILE A 16 1.30 9.36 -5.54
CA ILE A 16 1.92 9.66 -6.85
C ILE A 16 2.76 8.50 -7.41
N PHE A 17 3.30 7.63 -6.56
CA PHE A 17 4.05 6.46 -7.01
C PHE A 17 3.20 5.47 -7.82
N TYR A 18 1.87 5.53 -7.74
CA TYR A 18 0.98 4.69 -8.55
C TYR A 18 1.07 4.97 -10.05
N GLU A 19 1.53 6.15 -10.45
CA GLU A 19 1.83 6.47 -11.85
C GLU A 19 2.87 5.49 -12.43
N ASN A 20 3.83 5.08 -11.60
CA ASN A 20 4.93 4.19 -11.95
C ASN A 20 4.87 2.85 -11.19
N ILE A 21 3.68 2.42 -10.76
CA ILE A 21 3.49 1.22 -9.92
C ILE A 21 4.18 -0.05 -10.44
N HIS A 22 4.27 -0.20 -11.76
CA HIS A 22 4.93 -1.32 -12.42
C HIS A 22 6.40 -1.47 -12.01
N LYS A 23 7.11 -0.36 -11.72
CA LYS A 23 8.48 -0.34 -11.18
C LYS A 23 8.56 -1.04 -9.83
N TYR A 24 7.51 -0.92 -9.02
CA TYR A 24 7.54 -1.31 -7.61
C TYR A 24 6.88 -2.65 -7.30
N LEU A 25 6.00 -3.16 -8.17
CA LEU A 25 5.29 -4.44 -7.96
C LEU A 25 6.24 -5.62 -7.69
N LYS A 26 7.44 -5.61 -8.27
CA LYS A 26 8.48 -6.65 -8.04
C LYS A 26 8.97 -6.72 -6.59
N TYR A 27 8.79 -5.65 -5.81
CA TYR A 27 9.15 -5.58 -4.39
C TYR A 27 7.98 -5.93 -3.45
N ASP A 28 6.91 -6.55 -3.95
CA ASP A 28 5.89 -7.13 -3.05
C ASP A 28 6.46 -8.32 -2.27
N ASN A 29 7.29 -9.14 -2.92
CA ASN A 29 7.88 -10.35 -2.37
C ASN A 29 9.39 -10.38 -2.61
N PHE A 30 10.15 -9.67 -1.78
CA PHE A 30 11.62 -9.68 -1.80
C PHE A 30 12.20 -10.06 -0.45
N CYS A 31 13.47 -10.49 -0.46
CA CYS A 31 14.16 -11.02 0.72
C CYS A 31 13.46 -12.21 1.38
N ILE A 32 12.84 -13.05 0.55
CA ILE A 32 12.28 -14.34 0.95
C ILE A 32 13.40 -15.17 1.58
N ASN A 33 13.19 -15.65 2.80
CA ASN A 33 14.16 -16.41 3.61
C ASN A 33 15.45 -15.65 3.99
N GLY A 34 15.44 -14.31 4.03
CA GLY A 34 16.52 -13.49 4.61
C GLY A 34 17.78 -13.31 3.75
N LYS A 35 18.10 -14.29 2.88
CA LYS A 35 19.40 -14.40 2.19
C LYS A 35 19.93 -13.12 1.52
N ASN A 36 19.07 -12.35 0.85
CA ASN A 36 19.50 -11.14 0.14
C ASN A 36 19.58 -9.89 1.03
N CYS A 37 18.86 -9.89 2.16
CA CYS A 37 18.79 -8.75 3.06
C CYS A 37 19.78 -8.85 4.23
N ASP A 38 20.22 -10.06 4.58
CA ASP A 38 21.11 -10.29 5.73
C ASP A 38 22.50 -9.66 5.56
N GLN A 39 22.94 -9.39 4.32
CA GLN A 39 24.16 -8.64 4.04
C GLN A 39 24.21 -7.24 4.69
N TYR A 40 23.07 -6.72 5.15
CA TYR A 40 22.96 -5.42 5.80
C TYR A 40 22.95 -5.47 7.33
N GLY A 41 23.11 -6.65 7.95
CA GLY A 41 23.02 -6.85 9.40
C GLY A 41 23.85 -5.86 10.22
N ASP A 42 25.14 -5.76 9.92
CA ASP A 42 26.09 -4.89 10.65
C ASP A 42 25.71 -3.40 10.61
N LYS A 43 24.92 -3.01 9.61
CA LYS A 43 24.48 -1.63 9.36
C LYS A 43 23.04 -1.36 9.83
N CYS A 44 22.41 -2.34 10.47
CA CYS A 44 20.99 -2.33 10.82
C CYS A 44 20.69 -2.79 12.26
N GLU A 45 21.68 -2.86 13.14
CA GLU A 45 21.47 -3.31 14.53
C GLU A 45 20.76 -2.25 15.39
N PHE A 46 19.56 -2.61 15.90
CA PHE A 46 18.75 -1.80 16.83
C PHE A 46 18.87 -2.21 18.30
N LYS A 47 19.65 -3.25 18.61
CA LYS A 47 19.78 -3.80 19.98
C LYS A 47 20.16 -2.70 20.99
N GLY A 48 19.36 -2.58 22.06
CA GLY A 48 19.61 -1.64 23.16
C GLY A 48 19.22 -0.18 22.88
N LEU A 49 18.52 0.10 21.78
CA LEU A 49 18.06 1.46 21.44
C LEU A 49 16.61 1.70 21.81
N THR A 50 15.76 0.68 21.74
CA THR A 50 14.38 0.75 22.17
C THR A 50 14.19 -0.15 23.38
N TYR A 51 13.48 0.35 24.39
CA TYR A 51 13.21 -0.39 25.63
C TYR A 51 11.88 -1.17 25.57
N ASP A 52 11.31 -1.31 24.37
CA ASP A 52 10.00 -1.89 24.09
C ASP A 52 10.07 -3.34 23.59
N GLY A 53 11.27 -3.92 23.48
CA GLY A 53 11.49 -5.29 23.01
C GLY A 53 11.26 -5.47 21.51
N LYS A 54 11.26 -4.39 20.72
CA LYS A 54 11.02 -4.40 19.27
C LYS A 54 12.29 -4.39 18.42
N GLU A 55 13.47 -4.53 19.03
CA GLU A 55 14.75 -4.34 18.35
C GLU A 55 14.97 -5.34 17.21
N GLU A 56 14.54 -6.60 17.36
CA GLU A 56 14.64 -7.61 16.29
C GLU A 56 13.74 -7.25 15.10
N VAL A 57 12.51 -6.80 15.37
CA VAL A 57 11.56 -6.36 14.35
C VAL A 57 12.11 -5.15 13.59
N GLN A 58 12.60 -4.14 14.31
CA GLN A 58 13.19 -2.94 13.73
C GLN A 58 14.46 -3.27 12.91
N THR A 59 15.30 -4.19 13.40
CA THR A 59 16.48 -4.69 12.68
C THR A 59 16.09 -5.35 11.36
N ASN A 60 15.04 -6.19 11.36
CA ASN A 60 14.56 -6.85 10.16
C ASN A 60 13.94 -5.88 9.15
N ILE A 61 13.16 -4.89 9.62
CA ILE A 61 12.64 -3.81 8.77
C ILE A 61 13.78 -3.01 8.15
N CYS A 62 14.79 -2.64 8.94
CA CYS A 62 15.97 -1.91 8.46
C CYS A 62 16.70 -2.65 7.34
N LYS A 63 16.99 -3.95 7.52
CA LYS A 63 17.68 -4.76 6.50
C LYS A 63 16.92 -4.76 5.18
N ARG A 64 15.60 -4.97 5.24
CA ARG A 64 14.71 -4.97 4.08
C ARG A 64 14.60 -3.60 3.44
N PHE A 65 14.47 -2.55 4.24
CA PHE A 65 14.38 -1.19 3.73
C PHE A 65 15.67 -0.75 3.04
N LYS A 66 16.83 -1.10 3.61
CA LYS A 66 18.13 -0.81 3.02
C LYS A 66 18.32 -1.50 1.68
N TYR A 67 17.91 -2.77 1.57
CA TYR A 67 17.87 -3.49 0.30
C TYR A 67 16.97 -2.76 -0.71
N LEU A 68 15.79 -2.34 -0.28
CA LEU A 68 14.83 -1.66 -1.15
C LEU A 68 15.38 -0.34 -1.70
N ILE A 69 15.95 0.50 -0.83
CA ILE A 69 16.62 1.77 -1.20
C ILE A 69 17.73 1.50 -2.21
N TYR A 70 18.59 0.50 -1.94
CA TYR A 70 19.68 0.15 -2.85
C TYR A 70 19.17 -0.21 -4.25
N ASN A 71 18.15 -1.07 -4.35
CA ASN A 71 17.67 -1.51 -5.66
C ASN A 71 16.88 -0.42 -6.39
N ILE A 72 16.06 0.38 -5.70
CA ILE A 72 15.29 1.45 -6.35
C ILE A 72 16.20 2.58 -6.85
N LEU A 73 17.22 2.94 -6.06
CA LEU A 73 18.07 4.09 -6.38
C LEU A 73 19.30 3.74 -7.21
N ASN A 74 19.78 2.49 -7.20
CA ASN A 74 20.90 2.06 -8.06
C ASN A 74 20.47 1.36 -9.36
N GLU A 75 19.17 1.16 -9.60
CA GLU A 75 18.68 0.71 -10.91
C GLU A 75 18.90 1.74 -12.03
N ALA A 76 19.29 2.98 -11.71
CA ALA A 76 19.83 3.95 -12.64
C ALA A 76 21.37 3.78 -12.72
N PRO A 77 21.94 3.22 -13.82
CA PRO A 77 23.36 2.85 -13.87
C PRO A 77 24.32 4.05 -13.84
N GLU A 78 23.83 5.23 -14.18
CA GLU A 78 24.63 6.44 -14.29
C GLU A 78 23.74 7.60 -13.88
N ASN A 79 23.84 8.03 -12.62
CA ASN A 79 23.86 9.42 -12.21
C ASN A 79 23.68 9.52 -10.70
N ASN A 80 24.27 10.57 -10.13
CA ASN A 80 23.81 11.22 -8.91
C ASN A 80 22.36 11.72 -9.07
N SER A 81 21.41 10.89 -9.50
CA SER A 81 20.03 11.32 -9.67
C SER A 81 19.44 11.57 -8.29
N SER A 82 18.86 12.75 -8.11
CA SER A 82 17.97 13.00 -6.98
C SER A 82 16.90 11.91 -6.95
N ILE A 83 16.54 11.43 -5.76
CA ILE A 83 15.38 10.55 -5.59
C ILE A 83 14.19 11.18 -6.32
N GLU A 84 13.65 10.48 -7.31
CA GLU A 84 12.42 10.92 -7.95
C GLU A 84 11.33 10.94 -6.89
N LYS A 85 10.43 11.93 -6.94
CA LYS A 85 9.36 12.06 -5.95
C LYS A 85 8.56 10.75 -5.81
N THR A 86 8.25 10.10 -6.92
CA THR A 86 7.59 8.77 -6.99
C THR A 86 8.35 7.69 -6.21
N ASP A 87 9.67 7.62 -6.32
CA ASP A 87 10.51 6.68 -5.58
C ASP A 87 10.49 6.96 -4.08
N GLY A 88 10.60 8.23 -3.71
CA GLY A 88 10.54 8.68 -2.32
C GLY A 88 9.20 8.32 -1.66
N GLU A 89 8.09 8.61 -2.31
CA GLU A 89 6.75 8.30 -1.80
C GLU A 89 6.51 6.79 -1.70
N TYR A 90 6.99 6.00 -2.66
CA TYR A 90 6.91 4.53 -2.57
C TYR A 90 7.73 3.99 -1.38
N LEU A 91 8.97 4.47 -1.21
CA LEU A 91 9.82 4.07 -0.09
C LEU A 91 9.16 4.41 1.26
N ASN A 92 8.54 5.58 1.37
CA ASN A 92 7.83 5.99 2.57
C ASN A 92 6.60 5.12 2.85
N TYR A 93 5.78 4.85 1.82
CA TYR A 93 4.65 3.90 1.90
C TYR A 93 5.11 2.53 2.39
N TRP A 94 6.15 1.97 1.77
CA TRP A 94 6.63 0.64 2.10
C TRP A 94 7.10 0.57 3.56
N LEU A 95 7.85 1.58 4.02
CA LEU A 95 8.36 1.61 5.39
C LEU A 95 7.23 1.73 6.42
N ASN A 96 6.27 2.63 6.20
CA ASN A 96 5.11 2.77 7.09
C ASN A 96 4.30 1.48 7.16
N ARG A 97 4.09 0.80 6.02
CA ARG A 97 3.42 -0.51 5.99
C ARG A 97 4.12 -1.55 6.84
N GLU A 98 5.43 -1.66 6.74
CA GLU A 98 6.18 -2.64 7.54
C GLU A 98 6.22 -2.27 9.03
N ILE A 99 6.27 -0.98 9.37
CA ILE A 99 6.20 -0.51 10.76
C ILE A 99 4.85 -0.90 11.38
N HIS A 100 3.73 -0.59 10.72
CA HIS A 100 2.38 -0.92 11.20
C HIS A 100 2.15 -2.42 11.26
N LYS A 101 2.43 -3.13 10.18
CA LYS A 101 2.20 -4.59 10.06
C LYS A 101 2.92 -5.37 11.17
N ASN A 102 4.11 -4.93 11.56
CA ASN A 102 4.91 -5.63 12.56
C ASN A 102 4.87 -4.98 13.95
N ASN A 103 4.04 -3.94 14.14
CA ASN A 103 3.95 -3.16 15.38
C ASN A 103 5.35 -2.78 15.92
N ALA A 104 6.15 -2.14 15.06
CA ALA A 104 7.56 -1.86 15.30
C ALA A 104 7.80 -0.68 16.26
N ASN A 105 6.75 0.10 16.57
CA ASN A 105 6.77 1.21 17.54
C ASN A 105 7.93 2.20 17.33
N ILE A 106 8.15 2.60 16.07
CA ILE A 106 9.20 3.54 15.66
C ILE A 106 8.71 4.41 14.49
N CYS A 107 9.15 5.67 14.42
CA CYS A 107 8.74 6.59 13.37
C CYS A 107 9.62 6.32 12.16
N PRO A 108 9.08 6.44 10.93
CA PRO A 108 9.87 6.28 9.71
C PRO A 108 11.17 7.10 9.69
N LYS A 109 11.10 8.37 10.17
CA LYS A 109 12.28 9.24 10.26
C LYS A 109 13.32 8.76 11.25
N ASP A 110 12.90 8.29 12.43
CA ASP A 110 13.83 7.82 13.47
C ASP A 110 14.53 6.54 13.03
N LEU A 111 13.78 5.62 12.41
CA LEU A 111 14.34 4.41 11.82
C LEU A 111 15.39 4.77 10.76
N LEU A 112 15.07 5.66 9.83
CA LEU A 112 16.03 6.10 8.82
C LEU A 112 17.23 6.85 9.42
N GLN A 113 17.00 7.69 10.44
CA GLN A 113 18.07 8.43 11.10
C GLN A 113 19.06 7.49 11.77
N HIS A 114 18.59 6.40 12.36
CA HIS A 114 19.45 5.34 12.89
C HIS A 114 20.23 4.61 11.78
N MET A 115 19.59 4.35 10.64
CA MET A 115 20.31 3.77 9.49
C MET A 115 21.46 4.67 9.02
N ILE A 116 21.26 5.99 9.02
CA ILE A 116 22.27 6.98 8.63
C ILE A 116 23.43 7.01 9.62
N THR A 117 23.18 6.89 10.93
CA THR A 117 24.26 6.87 11.93
C THR A 117 25.09 5.59 11.84
N ARG A 118 24.47 4.45 11.51
CA ARG A 118 25.16 3.17 11.32
C ARG A 118 25.89 3.03 9.98
N ASP A 119 25.42 3.72 8.93
CA ASP A 119 26.04 3.70 7.60
C ASP A 119 26.29 5.10 7.06
N THR A 120 27.18 5.82 7.75
CA THR A 120 27.42 7.27 7.54
C THR A 120 27.85 7.64 6.11
N LYS A 121 28.45 6.70 5.38
CA LYS A 121 28.93 6.86 4.00
C LYS A 121 27.83 6.68 2.94
N ASN A 122 26.65 6.19 3.32
CA ASN A 122 25.57 5.92 2.38
C ASN A 122 24.77 7.20 2.09
N THR A 123 25.01 7.77 0.91
CA THR A 123 24.38 9.00 0.44
C THR A 123 22.90 8.83 0.12
N SER A 124 22.50 7.65 -0.38
CA SER A 124 21.11 7.31 -0.71
C SER A 124 20.19 7.36 0.50
N LEU A 125 20.66 6.95 1.69
CA LEU A 125 19.90 7.09 2.94
C LEU A 125 19.64 8.56 3.29
N ARG A 126 20.64 9.42 3.08
CA ARG A 126 20.51 10.86 3.36
C ARG A 126 19.53 11.54 2.42
N GLN A 127 19.55 11.17 1.14
CA GLN A 127 18.60 11.67 0.15
C GLN A 127 17.16 11.27 0.49
N SER A 128 16.96 10.07 1.06
CA SER A 128 15.64 9.54 1.42
C SER A 128 14.97 10.29 2.58
N LYS A 129 15.75 11.05 3.36
CA LYS A 129 15.27 11.74 4.57
C LYS A 129 14.10 12.70 4.32
N ASN A 130 14.10 13.35 3.16
CA ASN A 130 13.08 14.34 2.82
C ASN A 130 11.70 13.72 2.52
N TYR A 131 11.64 12.41 2.32
CA TYR A 131 10.42 11.68 1.98
C TYR A 131 9.88 10.84 3.14
N MET A 132 10.64 10.67 4.22
CA MET A 132 10.17 9.89 5.36
C MET A 132 9.24 10.73 6.22
N TYR A 133 8.00 10.29 6.38
CA TYR A 133 7.02 10.87 7.29
C TYR A 133 6.02 9.80 7.69
N TYR A 134 5.35 10.00 8.81
CA TYR A 134 4.41 9.01 9.31
C TYR A 134 3.09 9.06 8.52
N ILE A 135 2.58 7.89 8.16
CA ILE A 135 1.28 7.71 7.52
C ILE A 135 0.43 6.89 8.49
N GLU A 136 -0.77 7.39 8.79
CA GLU A 136 -1.72 6.69 9.65
C GLU A 136 -2.08 5.30 9.10
N GLU A 137 -2.27 4.33 9.99
CA GLU A 137 -2.47 2.93 9.62
C GLU A 137 -3.64 2.74 8.64
N ASN A 138 -4.76 3.44 8.85
CA ASN A 138 -5.91 3.37 7.95
C ASN A 138 -5.57 3.84 6.53
N GLU A 139 -4.73 4.87 6.42
CA GLU A 139 -4.32 5.40 5.12
C GLU A 139 -3.30 4.47 4.44
N VAL A 140 -2.36 3.91 5.19
CA VAL A 140 -1.46 2.85 4.69
C VAL A 140 -2.25 1.64 4.20
N ASN A 141 -3.33 1.26 4.89
CA ASN A 141 -4.22 0.19 4.47
C ASN A 141 -4.97 0.52 3.17
N ASN A 142 -5.38 1.77 2.98
CA ASN A 142 -5.97 2.22 1.72
C ASN A 142 -4.96 2.13 0.58
N MET A 143 -3.73 2.61 0.81
CA MET A 143 -2.62 2.47 -0.14
C MET A 143 -2.37 1.00 -0.45
N TYR A 144 -2.25 0.11 0.54
CA TYR A 144 -2.01 -1.31 0.30
C TYR A 144 -3.13 -1.98 -0.51
N ASN A 145 -4.40 -1.66 -0.25
CA ASN A 145 -5.51 -2.19 -1.05
C ASN A 145 -5.41 -1.74 -2.52
N LEU A 146 -4.99 -0.50 -2.79
CA LEU A 146 -4.77 -0.05 -4.16
C LEU A 146 -3.58 -0.77 -4.81
N PHE A 147 -2.50 -0.98 -4.07
CA PHE A 147 -1.36 -1.80 -4.51
C PHE A 147 -1.82 -3.21 -4.91
N TYR A 148 -2.69 -3.83 -4.10
CA TYR A 148 -3.25 -5.15 -4.37
C TYR A 148 -4.12 -5.18 -5.63
N ILE A 149 -4.90 -4.13 -5.88
CA ILE A 149 -5.69 -3.98 -7.11
C ILE A 149 -4.76 -3.94 -8.34
N TYR A 150 -3.70 -3.12 -8.31
CA TYR A 150 -2.73 -3.08 -9.40
C TYR A 150 -2.01 -4.41 -9.63
N LYS A 151 -1.64 -5.10 -8.54
CA LYS A 151 -1.02 -6.43 -8.62
C LYS A 151 -1.96 -7.44 -9.28
N SER A 152 -3.20 -7.53 -8.81
CA SER A 152 -4.21 -8.45 -9.32
C SER A 152 -4.48 -8.20 -10.81
N TYR A 153 -4.58 -6.92 -11.21
CA TYR A 153 -4.75 -6.56 -12.61
C TYR A 153 -3.54 -6.93 -13.48
N ASN A 154 -2.32 -6.77 -12.96
CA ASN A 154 -1.11 -7.19 -13.66
C ASN A 154 -1.01 -8.71 -13.82
N ASP A 155 -1.43 -9.48 -12.80
CA ASP A 155 -1.46 -10.93 -12.88
C ASP A 155 -2.54 -11.43 -13.85
N PHE A 156 -3.70 -10.76 -13.91
CA PHE A 156 -4.69 -10.96 -14.98
C PHE A 156 -4.05 -10.74 -16.36
N LYS A 157 -3.39 -9.60 -16.58
CA LYS A 157 -2.73 -9.31 -17.87
C LYS A 157 -1.75 -10.39 -18.29
N LYS A 158 -0.89 -10.85 -17.37
CA LYS A 158 0.08 -11.93 -17.65
C LYS A 158 -0.59 -13.23 -18.09
N ILE A 159 -1.72 -13.58 -17.48
CA ILE A 159 -2.49 -14.76 -17.88
C ILE A 159 -3.04 -14.60 -19.30
N MET A 160 -3.48 -13.38 -19.62
CA MET A 160 -4.02 -13.06 -20.93
C MET A 160 -2.98 -13.01 -22.05
N ASP A 161 -1.69 -12.88 -21.72
CA ASP A 161 -0.59 -12.98 -22.67
C ASP A 161 -0.33 -14.45 -23.13
N SER A 162 -1.00 -15.44 -22.52
CA SER A 162 -0.97 -16.85 -22.95
C SER A 162 -1.77 -17.08 -24.24
N GLU A 163 -1.35 -18.06 -25.06
CA GLU A 163 -2.10 -18.49 -26.25
C GLU A 163 -3.49 -19.07 -25.88
N TYR A 164 -3.55 -19.76 -24.74
CA TYR A 164 -4.79 -20.31 -24.17
C TYR A 164 -4.95 -19.85 -22.71
N PRO A 165 -5.46 -18.63 -22.48
CA PRO A 165 -5.66 -18.10 -21.13
C PRO A 165 -6.68 -18.93 -20.34
N PRO A 166 -6.34 -19.48 -19.17
CA PRO A 166 -7.31 -20.15 -18.30
C PRO A 166 -8.32 -19.14 -17.72
N GLU A 167 -9.50 -19.06 -18.32
CA GLU A 167 -10.58 -18.12 -17.98
C GLU A 167 -10.88 -18.08 -16.48
N GLU A 168 -11.10 -19.23 -15.83
CA GLU A 168 -11.42 -19.28 -14.39
C GLU A 168 -10.33 -18.61 -13.52
N THR A 169 -9.07 -18.79 -13.89
CA THR A 169 -7.94 -18.20 -13.13
C THR A 169 -7.86 -16.70 -13.39
N ALA A 170 -8.03 -16.27 -14.64
CA ALA A 170 -8.05 -14.86 -15.01
C ALA A 170 -9.21 -14.11 -14.32
N MET A 171 -10.40 -14.71 -14.31
CA MET A 171 -11.60 -14.13 -13.67
C MET A 171 -11.41 -13.92 -12.17
N LYS A 172 -10.75 -14.85 -11.46
CA LYS A 172 -10.43 -14.65 -10.04
C LYS A 172 -9.62 -13.38 -9.78
N TYR A 173 -8.68 -13.05 -10.66
CA TYR A 173 -7.89 -11.82 -10.52
C TYR A 173 -8.71 -10.56 -10.81
N ILE A 174 -9.52 -10.59 -11.86
CA ILE A 174 -10.32 -9.42 -12.26
C ILE A 174 -11.45 -9.15 -11.25
N ASP A 175 -12.11 -10.19 -10.75
CA ASP A 175 -13.16 -10.07 -9.73
C ASP A 175 -12.59 -9.50 -8.42
N ASN A 176 -11.38 -9.91 -8.05
CA ASN A 176 -10.67 -9.37 -6.90
C ASN A 176 -10.35 -7.87 -7.08
N CYS A 177 -9.98 -7.43 -8.29
CA CYS A 177 -9.80 -6.00 -8.59
C CYS A 177 -11.11 -5.24 -8.37
N VAL A 178 -12.21 -5.70 -8.98
CA VAL A 178 -13.51 -5.02 -8.93
C VAL A 178 -14.01 -4.94 -7.48
N LYS A 179 -13.95 -6.05 -6.75
CA LYS A 179 -14.35 -6.11 -5.33
C LYS A 179 -13.56 -5.11 -4.49
N LYS A 180 -12.23 -5.11 -4.58
CA LYS A 180 -11.38 -4.22 -3.78
C LYS A 180 -11.53 -2.75 -4.18
N TYR A 181 -11.77 -2.48 -5.46
CA TYR A 181 -12.07 -1.14 -5.94
C TYR A 181 -13.35 -0.60 -5.30
N LYS A 182 -14.43 -1.40 -5.28
CA LYS A 182 -15.69 -1.04 -4.61
C LYS A 182 -15.50 -0.78 -3.11
N GLU A 183 -14.71 -1.62 -2.44
CA GLU A 183 -14.38 -1.43 -1.01
C GLU A 183 -13.64 -0.11 -0.75
N LEU A 184 -12.67 0.26 -1.60
CA LEU A 184 -11.96 1.54 -1.51
C LEU A 184 -12.85 2.72 -1.87
N LYS A 185 -13.67 2.60 -2.92
CA LYS A 185 -14.67 3.62 -3.30
C LYS A 185 -15.64 3.87 -2.16
N ALA A 186 -16.07 2.86 -1.41
CA ALA A 186 -16.97 3.07 -0.28
C ALA A 186 -16.34 3.89 0.88
N LYS A 187 -15.00 4.03 0.91
CA LYS A 187 -14.27 4.90 1.85
C LYS A 187 -14.06 6.32 1.29
N TYR A 188 -14.56 6.59 0.09
CA TYR A 188 -14.49 7.88 -0.55
C TYR A 188 -15.11 8.95 0.34
N SER A 189 -14.38 10.04 0.50
CA SER A 189 -14.92 11.30 1.01
C SER A 189 -14.25 12.42 0.24
N GLU A 190 -14.94 13.54 0.03
CA GLU A 190 -14.39 14.75 -0.62
C GLU A 190 -13.06 15.23 0.04
N LYS A 191 -12.77 14.79 1.27
CA LYS A 191 -11.57 15.12 2.03
C LYS A 191 -10.32 14.29 1.67
N ASN A 192 -10.45 13.14 0.99
CA ASN A 192 -9.31 12.33 0.55
C ASN A 192 -9.11 12.42 -0.98
N THR A 193 -8.62 13.59 -1.42
CA THR A 193 -8.40 13.91 -2.84
C THR A 193 -7.33 13.02 -3.49
N HIS A 194 -6.28 12.65 -2.74
CA HIS A 194 -5.17 11.84 -3.26
C HIS A 194 -5.59 10.40 -3.59
N LEU A 195 -6.28 9.71 -2.66
CA LEU A 195 -6.83 8.37 -2.93
C LEU A 195 -7.81 8.40 -4.11
N SER A 196 -8.66 9.43 -4.18
CA SER A 196 -9.65 9.59 -5.24
C SER A 196 -8.99 9.75 -6.61
N ASN A 197 -7.97 10.59 -6.72
CA ASN A 197 -7.20 10.75 -7.94
C ASN A 197 -6.54 9.44 -8.36
N ALA A 198 -5.93 8.72 -7.42
CA ALA A 198 -5.28 7.44 -7.68
C ALA A 198 -6.26 6.36 -8.16
N LEU A 199 -7.46 6.29 -7.57
CA LEU A 199 -8.52 5.39 -8.02
C LEU A 199 -9.02 5.74 -9.42
N ASN A 200 -9.18 7.03 -9.75
CA ASN A 200 -9.54 7.47 -11.09
C ASN A 200 -8.46 7.11 -12.12
N THR A 201 -7.20 7.30 -11.78
CA THR A 201 -6.06 6.87 -12.62
C THR A 201 -6.09 5.37 -12.86
N PHE A 202 -6.35 4.56 -11.82
CA PHE A 202 -6.51 3.11 -11.98
C PHE A 202 -7.69 2.76 -12.90
N LYS A 203 -8.88 3.31 -12.64
CA LYS A 203 -10.09 3.07 -13.45
C LYS A 203 -9.85 3.37 -14.92
N THR A 204 -9.23 4.52 -15.19
CA THR A 204 -8.85 4.92 -16.55
C THR A 204 -7.97 3.88 -17.22
N LYS A 205 -6.91 3.41 -16.52
CA LYS A 205 -6.03 2.35 -17.04
C LYS A 205 -6.76 1.02 -17.23
N TYR A 206 -7.64 0.64 -16.30
CA TYR A 206 -8.43 -0.59 -16.37
C TYR A 206 -9.33 -0.60 -17.61
N GLU A 207 -10.15 0.44 -17.78
CA GLU A 207 -11.20 0.50 -18.81
C GLU A 207 -10.66 0.80 -20.21
N GLN A 208 -9.53 1.52 -20.32
CA GLN A 208 -8.97 1.91 -21.62
C GLN A 208 -8.12 0.83 -22.28
N THR A 209 -7.84 -0.29 -21.60
CA THR A 209 -7.00 -1.34 -22.18
C THR A 209 -7.73 -2.14 -23.24
N GLU A 210 -7.07 -2.37 -24.38
CA GLU A 210 -7.61 -3.20 -25.47
C GLU A 210 -7.97 -4.61 -24.98
N LEU A 211 -7.20 -5.14 -24.03
CA LEU A 211 -7.50 -6.40 -23.36
C LEU A 211 -8.87 -6.40 -22.67
N TYR A 212 -9.16 -5.34 -21.91
CA TYR A 212 -10.45 -5.19 -21.26
C TYR A 212 -11.56 -5.06 -22.30
N LYS A 213 -11.40 -4.21 -23.33
CA LYS A 213 -12.40 -4.02 -24.38
C LYS A 213 -12.72 -5.31 -25.15
N ALA A 214 -11.70 -6.11 -25.46
CA ALA A 214 -11.84 -7.36 -26.21
C ALA A 214 -12.55 -8.45 -25.39
N LYS A 215 -12.27 -8.54 -24.08
CA LYS A 215 -12.79 -9.62 -23.22
C LYS A 215 -14.04 -9.25 -22.42
N LEU A 216 -14.41 -7.97 -22.39
CA LEU A 216 -15.62 -7.48 -21.70
C LEU A 216 -16.88 -8.26 -22.11
N LEU A 217 -17.05 -8.51 -23.41
CA LEU A 217 -18.25 -9.18 -23.94
C LEU A 217 -18.15 -10.70 -23.90
N GLU A 218 -16.96 -11.26 -24.12
CA GLU A 218 -16.74 -12.70 -24.16
C GLU A 218 -16.85 -13.33 -22.76
N TRP A 219 -16.23 -12.70 -21.77
CA TRP A 219 -16.09 -13.24 -20.40
C TRP A 219 -16.95 -12.50 -19.37
N LYS A 220 -17.75 -11.52 -19.81
CA LYS A 220 -18.67 -10.74 -18.98
C LYS A 220 -17.98 -10.10 -17.76
N ILE A 221 -16.79 -9.54 -17.99
CA ILE A 221 -16.03 -8.85 -16.95
C ILE A 221 -16.85 -7.66 -16.42
N GLU A 222 -16.91 -7.48 -15.10
CA GLU A 222 -17.64 -6.37 -14.51
C GLU A 222 -16.93 -5.02 -14.75
N LYS A 223 -17.73 -3.98 -15.04
CA LYS A 223 -17.27 -2.59 -15.10
C LYS A 223 -16.99 -2.07 -13.69
N LEU A 224 -15.95 -1.25 -13.56
CA LEU A 224 -15.75 -0.52 -12.33
C LEU A 224 -16.85 0.56 -12.21
N PRO A 225 -17.44 0.77 -11.03
CA PRO A 225 -18.38 1.88 -10.85
C PRO A 225 -17.68 3.23 -11.05
N SER A 226 -18.41 4.28 -11.44
CA SER A 226 -17.84 5.64 -11.45
C SER A 226 -17.55 6.08 -10.02
N LEU A 227 -16.55 6.94 -9.80
CA LEU A 227 -16.36 7.55 -8.49
C LEU A 227 -17.48 8.55 -8.15
N ASP A 228 -18.11 9.15 -9.18
CA ASP A 228 -19.22 10.10 -9.02
C ASP A 228 -20.58 9.42 -8.86
N ASP A 229 -20.67 8.09 -9.06
CA ASP A 229 -21.92 7.34 -8.88
C ASP A 229 -22.23 7.24 -7.38
N THR A 230 -23.19 8.05 -6.93
CA THR A 230 -23.65 8.11 -5.52
C THR A 230 -24.50 6.91 -5.10
N GLU A 231 -24.92 6.06 -6.05
CA GLU A 231 -25.81 4.91 -5.80
C GLU A 231 -25.17 3.87 -4.86
N ASP A 232 -23.88 3.55 -5.02
CA ASP A 232 -23.17 2.57 -4.17
C ASP A 232 -23.05 3.02 -2.69
N ILE A 233 -22.99 4.33 -2.44
CA ILE A 233 -22.85 4.91 -1.09
C ILE A 233 -24.20 4.82 -0.35
N GLN A 234 -25.31 4.96 -1.07
CA GLN A 234 -26.65 4.87 -0.50
C GLN A 234 -27.00 3.45 -0.07
N GLU A 235 -26.69 2.42 -0.88
CA GLU A 235 -27.00 1.03 -0.54
C GLU A 235 -26.27 0.55 0.73
N LYS A 236 -24.99 0.93 0.89
CA LYS A 236 -24.22 0.55 2.09
C LYS A 236 -24.70 1.27 3.35
N ASN A 237 -24.96 2.57 3.26
CA ASN A 237 -25.51 3.33 4.38
C ASN A 237 -26.90 2.81 4.79
N GLN A 238 -27.70 2.35 3.83
CA GLN A 238 -29.00 1.77 4.07
C GLN A 238 -28.89 0.38 4.72
N ALA A 239 -27.94 -0.46 4.28
CA ALA A 239 -27.66 -1.76 4.89
C ALA A 239 -27.13 -1.62 6.34
N ASP A 240 -26.21 -0.68 6.58
CA ASP A 240 -25.66 -0.41 7.92
C ASP A 240 -26.75 0.14 8.86
N HIS A 241 -27.63 1.02 8.36
CA HIS A 241 -28.77 1.53 9.12
C HIS A 241 -29.79 0.43 9.45
N ILE A 242 -30.07 -0.48 8.52
CA ILE A 242 -30.94 -1.65 8.75
C ILE A 242 -30.33 -2.57 9.82
N PHE A 243 -29.02 -2.84 9.72
CA PHE A 243 -28.33 -3.68 10.70
C PHE A 243 -28.35 -3.08 12.10
N GLN A 244 -28.07 -1.77 12.23
CA GLN A 244 -28.13 -1.07 13.50
C GLN A 244 -29.55 -1.04 14.10
N HIS A 245 -30.57 -0.89 13.26
CA HIS A 245 -31.97 -0.93 13.68
C HIS A 245 -32.36 -2.33 14.19
N ILE A 246 -31.96 -3.40 13.49
CA ILE A 246 -32.20 -4.78 13.93
C ILE A 246 -31.48 -5.05 15.26
N PHE A 247 -30.21 -4.63 15.39
CA PHE A 247 -29.45 -4.80 16.63
C PHE A 247 -30.13 -4.10 17.82
N ASN A 248 -30.61 -2.87 17.62
CA ASN A 248 -31.33 -2.12 18.65
C ASN A 248 -32.65 -2.80 19.05
N LEU A 249 -33.41 -3.35 18.09
CA LEU A 249 -34.62 -4.11 18.38
C LEU A 249 -34.33 -5.37 19.21
N TYR A 250 -33.25 -6.10 18.90
CA TYR A 250 -32.82 -7.27 19.67
C TYR A 250 -32.46 -6.90 21.12
N GLN A 251 -31.76 -5.78 21.33
CA GLN A 251 -31.42 -5.31 22.69
C GLN A 251 -32.66 -4.96 23.51
N VAL A 252 -33.66 -4.30 22.91
CA VAL A 252 -34.92 -3.96 23.58
C VAL A 252 -35.70 -5.21 24.00
N VAL A 253 -35.76 -6.23 23.14
CA VAL A 253 -36.44 -7.50 23.44
C VAL A 253 -35.75 -8.27 24.59
N ILE A 254 -34.42 -8.27 24.64
CA ILE A 254 -33.67 -8.93 25.73
C ILE A 254 -33.91 -8.26 27.08
N ILE A 255 -34.01 -6.93 27.12
CA ILE A 255 -34.27 -6.16 28.34
C ILE A 255 -35.69 -6.37 28.87
N GLN A 256 -36.67 -6.62 28.00
CA GLN A 256 -38.07 -6.88 28.43
C GLN A 256 -38.32 -8.31 28.92
N LEU A 257 -37.35 -9.22 28.75
CA LEU A 257 -37.43 -10.63 29.14
C LEU A 257 -36.63 -10.97 30.43
N HIS A 258 -36.07 -9.97 31.11
CA HIS A 258 -35.46 -10.06 32.45
C HIS A 258 -36.21 -9.15 33.43
#